data_AF-A0A8T5IM30-F1
#
_entry.id   AF-A0A8T5IM30-F1
#
_cell.length_a   1.000
_cell.length_b   1.000
_cell.length_c   1.000
_cell.angle_alpha   90.00
_cell.angle_beta   90.00
_cell.angle_gamma   90.00
#
_symmetry.space_group_name_H-M   'P 1'
#
loop_
_entity.id
_entity.type
_entity.pdbx_description
1 polymer ?
#
loop_
_entity_poly.entity_id
_entity_poly.type
_entity_poly.pdbx_seq_one_letter_code
_entity_poly.pdbx_strand_id
1 'polypeptide(L)'
;MGYSWGSDTTQQWTGDKGGFDYGEAEQEYDASKAYVKNPKTATGPKLNNDMSQAYEKSKVVMDAGLTAPEMELLSHLGKDDILITNGRYDSAEKVLDAVGTLYTMVNRSIDLNPNQIVLVNCPGNEFRFNYKGRSNVEALRSFVEDGGFLVTTDWALQSVIMRGFEGYIKRGSRDTSNDLVEVDLVAEGSPYTKGLGGGSLRPVWWLESSSYPIKITRESEVDILLSSSEMGRKYNDAPIAVKFPVGQGRVVHVTSHFFLQQLHTKYEAQAQKTGLDFATKFLGMAQDQAEAIGELDNMAFGALESAYTSVRFMHNIFLQKLRAREGIDQRLLDARAMPLIGAATARTVNQLPDGRKKSQRLLKG
;
A
#
# COMPACT_ATOMS: atom_id res chain seq x y z
N MET A 1 37.23 27.30 -6.56
CA MET A 1 37.02 27.03 -5.12
C MET A 1 36.41 25.66 -5.01
N GLY A 2 37.25 24.65 -4.78
CA GLY A 2 36.84 23.25 -4.68
C GLY A 2 36.57 22.88 -3.23
N TYR A 3 35.49 22.15 -2.98
CA TYR A 3 35.23 21.53 -1.69
C TYR A 3 35.53 20.03 -1.80
N SER A 4 36.52 19.61 -1.02
CA SER A 4 36.90 18.22 -0.78
C SER A 4 36.03 17.68 0.35
N TRP A 5 35.37 16.55 0.13
CA TRP A 5 34.75 15.77 1.20
C TRP A 5 35.77 14.75 1.70
N GLY A 6 36.22 14.95 2.94
CA GLY A 6 37.14 14.05 3.63
C GLY A 6 36.50 12.68 3.84
N SER A 7 37.29 11.65 3.54
CA SER A 7 37.06 10.26 3.91
C SER A 7 37.20 10.12 5.43
N ASP A 8 36.10 9.90 6.13
CA ASP A 8 36.14 9.35 7.50
C ASP A 8 35.08 8.25 7.66
N THR A 9 35.40 7.10 7.08
CA THR A 9 34.72 5.84 7.32
C THR A 9 35.39 5.15 8.51
N THR A 10 34.97 5.47 9.74
CA THR A 10 34.92 4.56 10.90
C THR A 10 34.42 5.31 12.14
N GLN A 11 33.10 5.47 12.27
CA GLN A 11 32.50 5.59 13.59
C GLN A 11 31.72 4.31 13.88
N GLN A 12 32.39 3.44 14.62
CA GLN A 12 31.81 2.28 15.30
C GLN A 12 30.78 2.81 16.29
N TRP A 13 29.49 2.59 16.00
CA TRP A 13 28.43 2.94 16.94
C TRP A 13 28.39 1.87 18.04
N THR A 14 29.03 2.17 19.17
CA THR A 14 28.81 1.48 20.44
C THR A 14 27.43 1.87 20.94
N GLY A 15 26.51 0.91 21.00
CA GLY A 15 25.18 1.14 21.54
C GLY A 15 25.25 1.56 23.00
N ASP A 16 24.38 2.47 23.41
CA ASP A 16 23.60 2.25 24.62
C ASP A 16 22.41 3.22 24.78
N LYS A 17 21.33 2.64 25.34
CA LYS A 17 20.12 3.23 25.96
C LYS A 17 19.01 3.74 25.03
N GLY A 18 18.24 2.77 24.54
CA GLY A 18 16.97 2.97 23.84
C GLY A 18 16.53 1.80 22.97
N GLY A 19 17.28 0.69 23.00
CA GLY A 19 16.96 -0.53 22.24
C GLY A 19 15.67 -1.16 22.74
N PHE A 20 14.61 -1.04 21.96
CA PHE A 20 13.38 -1.79 22.10
C PHE A 20 13.69 -3.29 22.03
N ASP A 21 13.32 -4.04 23.07
CA ASP A 21 13.53 -5.49 23.15
C ASP A 21 12.42 -6.21 22.37
N TYR A 22 12.81 -6.82 21.25
CA TYR A 22 11.90 -7.54 20.36
C TYR A 22 11.36 -8.85 20.96
N GLY A 23 11.99 -9.39 22.01
CA GLY A 23 11.50 -10.60 22.69
C GLY A 23 10.20 -10.35 23.47
N GLU A 24 9.96 -9.12 23.94
CA GLU A 24 8.73 -8.74 24.64
C GLU A 24 7.58 -8.44 23.65
N ALA A 25 7.86 -7.82 22.51
CA ALA A 25 6.86 -7.50 21.50
C ALA A 25 6.30 -8.75 20.78
N GLU A 26 7.12 -9.79 20.61
CA GLU A 26 6.69 -11.08 20.04
C GLU A 26 5.80 -11.87 21.03
N GLN A 27 5.98 -11.67 22.34
CA GLN A 27 5.11 -12.24 23.39
C GLN A 27 3.78 -11.48 23.55
N GLU A 28 3.70 -10.22 23.14
CA GLU A 28 2.45 -9.43 23.08
C GLU A 28 1.61 -9.67 21.81
N TYR A 29 2.07 -10.54 20.88
CA TYR A 29 1.26 -11.01 19.75
C TYR A 29 0.09 -11.87 20.25
N ASP A 30 -0.99 -11.20 20.64
CA ASP A 30 -2.28 -11.80 20.91
C ASP A 30 -3.21 -11.49 19.72
N ALA A 31 -3.27 -12.42 18.75
CA ALA A 31 -4.23 -12.41 17.64
C ALA A 31 -5.72 -12.32 18.11
N SER A 32 -5.98 -12.35 19.42
CA SER A 32 -7.30 -12.29 20.02
C SER A 32 -7.72 -10.91 20.56
N LYS A 33 -6.93 -9.85 20.35
CA LYS A 33 -7.29 -8.49 20.81
C LYS A 33 -7.69 -7.55 19.65
N ALA A 34 -8.95 -7.10 19.74
CA ALA A 34 -9.56 -5.90 19.16
C ALA A 34 -10.09 -5.87 17.70
N TYR A 35 -10.50 -6.99 17.12
CA TYR A 35 -11.54 -7.00 16.06
C TYR A 35 -12.69 -7.89 16.48
N VAL A 36 -13.85 -7.74 15.83
CA VAL A 36 -15.01 -8.61 16.08
C VAL A 36 -14.53 -10.05 15.98
N LYS A 37 -14.29 -10.68 17.14
CA LYS A 37 -14.07 -12.12 17.22
C LYS A 37 -15.25 -12.71 16.49
N ASN A 38 -14.98 -13.53 15.47
CA ASN A 38 -15.99 -14.31 14.79
C ASN A 38 -16.96 -14.80 15.89
N PRO A 39 -18.25 -14.39 15.90
CA PRO A 39 -19.05 -14.49 17.11
C PRO A 39 -19.00 -15.93 17.59
N LYS A 40 -18.59 -16.15 18.84
CA LYS A 40 -18.50 -17.50 19.44
C LYS A 40 -19.85 -18.24 19.49
N THR A 41 -20.88 -17.66 18.88
CA THR A 41 -22.27 -18.12 18.80
C THR A 41 -22.92 -17.89 17.43
N ALA A 42 -22.16 -17.60 16.36
CA ALA A 42 -22.75 -17.53 15.02
C ALA A 42 -23.00 -18.94 14.48
N THR A 43 -24.27 -19.35 14.40
CA THR A 43 -24.75 -20.58 13.75
C THR A 43 -24.66 -20.52 12.22
N GLY A 44 -23.71 -19.73 11.69
CA GLY A 44 -23.46 -19.53 10.26
C GLY A 44 -22.38 -20.46 9.70
N PRO A 45 -22.25 -20.55 8.36
CA PRO A 45 -21.19 -21.34 7.73
C PRO A 45 -19.81 -20.86 8.18
N LYS A 46 -18.87 -21.80 8.39
CA LYS A 46 -17.47 -21.47 8.66
C LYS A 46 -16.86 -20.87 7.40
N LEU A 47 -16.66 -19.56 7.38
CA LEU A 47 -16.02 -18.86 6.27
C LEU A 47 -14.52 -19.19 6.20
N ASN A 48 -13.97 -19.27 4.98
CA ASN A 48 -12.55 -19.44 4.75
C ASN A 48 -11.79 -18.16 5.14
N ASN A 49 -10.65 -18.39 5.79
CA ASN A 49 -9.78 -17.41 6.42
C ASN A 49 -8.35 -17.48 5.85
N ASP A 50 -8.17 -18.03 4.65
CA ASP A 50 -6.88 -18.06 3.97
C ASP A 50 -6.67 -16.76 3.16
N MET A 51 -5.73 -15.94 3.62
CA MET A 51 -5.36 -14.70 2.92
C MET A 51 -4.83 -14.96 1.51
N SER A 52 -4.17 -16.08 1.24
CA SER A 52 -3.69 -16.41 -0.12
C SER A 52 -4.87 -16.59 -1.07
N GLN A 53 -5.90 -17.34 -0.64
CA GLN A 53 -7.12 -17.47 -1.42
C GLN A 53 -7.85 -16.12 -1.58
N ALA A 54 -7.85 -15.27 -0.55
CA ALA A 54 -8.41 -13.93 -0.66
C ALA A 54 -7.69 -13.09 -1.72
N TYR A 55 -6.35 -13.17 -1.80
CA TYR A 55 -5.58 -12.51 -2.85
C TYR A 55 -5.90 -13.04 -4.25
N GLU A 56 -5.95 -14.37 -4.43
CA GLU A 56 -6.32 -15.00 -5.70
C GLU A 56 -7.71 -14.54 -6.18
N LYS A 57 -8.71 -14.58 -5.31
CA LYS A 57 -10.07 -14.13 -5.64
C LYS A 57 -10.13 -12.63 -5.87
N SER A 58 -9.38 -11.84 -5.11
CA SER A 58 -9.32 -10.39 -5.28
C SER A 58 -8.77 -9.99 -6.65
N LYS A 59 -7.83 -10.77 -7.22
CA LYS A 59 -7.38 -10.58 -8.60
C LYS A 59 -8.52 -10.71 -9.59
N VAL A 60 -9.30 -11.77 -9.51
CA VAL A 60 -10.43 -12.00 -10.45
C VAL A 60 -11.45 -10.87 -10.32
N VAL A 61 -11.75 -10.45 -9.09
CA VAL A 61 -12.64 -9.33 -8.81
C VAL A 61 -12.09 -8.01 -9.37
N MET A 62 -10.79 -7.76 -9.21
CA MET A 62 -10.11 -6.58 -9.76
C MET A 62 -10.08 -6.58 -11.28
N ASP A 63 -9.77 -7.72 -11.91
CA ASP A 63 -9.63 -7.85 -13.37
C ASP A 63 -10.96 -7.54 -14.07
N ALA A 64 -12.09 -7.94 -13.48
CA ALA A 64 -13.42 -7.57 -13.96
C ALA A 64 -13.68 -6.04 -13.98
N GLY A 65 -12.97 -5.28 -13.15
CA GLY A 65 -13.03 -3.81 -13.10
C GLY A 65 -11.95 -3.10 -13.91
N LEU A 66 -11.05 -3.83 -14.59
CA LEU A 66 -10.02 -3.25 -15.45
C LEU A 66 -10.57 -2.97 -16.86
N THR A 67 -10.12 -1.87 -17.45
CA THR A 67 -10.38 -1.60 -18.87
C THR A 67 -9.47 -2.46 -19.76
N ALA A 68 -9.88 -2.75 -20.99
CA ALA A 68 -9.05 -3.51 -21.94
C ALA A 68 -7.64 -2.92 -22.14
N PRO A 69 -7.45 -1.58 -22.26
CA PRO A 69 -6.11 -0.99 -22.33
C PRO A 69 -5.27 -1.18 -21.05
N GLU A 70 -5.90 -1.23 -19.87
CA GLU A 70 -5.18 -1.49 -18.62
C GLU A 70 -4.73 -2.95 -18.53
N MET A 71 -5.57 -3.89 -18.95
CA MET A 71 -5.19 -5.30 -19.03
C MET A 71 -4.04 -5.52 -20.02
N GLU A 72 -4.10 -4.87 -21.18
CA GLU A 72 -3.02 -4.92 -22.18
C GLU A 72 -1.70 -4.40 -21.60
N LEU A 73 -1.72 -3.23 -20.96
CA LEU A 73 -0.53 -2.66 -20.32
C LEU A 73 0.06 -3.60 -19.27
N LEU A 74 -0.77 -4.17 -18.39
CA LEU A 74 -0.31 -5.11 -17.35
C LEU A 74 0.30 -6.38 -17.96
N SER A 75 -0.16 -6.81 -19.14
CA SER A 75 0.42 -7.97 -19.84
C SER A 75 1.87 -7.75 -20.27
N HIS A 76 2.32 -6.49 -20.36
CA HIS A 76 3.70 -6.13 -20.67
C HIS A 76 4.65 -6.19 -19.45
N LEU A 77 4.17 -6.60 -18.26
CA LEU A 77 5.03 -6.82 -17.10
C LEU A 77 5.80 -8.14 -17.26
N GLY A 78 7.11 -8.02 -17.42
CA GLY A 78 8.04 -9.14 -17.37
C GLY A 78 8.54 -9.39 -15.95
N LYS A 79 9.12 -10.58 -15.76
CA LYS A 79 9.73 -11.00 -14.49
C LYS A 79 10.74 -9.99 -13.93
N ASP A 80 11.55 -9.38 -14.80
CA ASP A 80 12.59 -8.43 -14.40
C ASP A 80 12.10 -6.97 -14.37
N ASP A 81 10.82 -6.70 -14.63
CA ASP A 81 10.26 -5.35 -14.46
C ASP A 81 10.01 -5.01 -12.99
N ILE A 82 9.84 -6.03 -12.14
CA ILE A 82 9.58 -5.89 -10.70
C ILE A 82 10.68 -6.61 -9.92
N LEU A 83 11.45 -5.86 -9.15
CA LEU A 83 12.42 -6.37 -8.19
C LEU A 83 11.85 -6.27 -6.79
N ILE A 84 12.00 -7.31 -5.98
CA ILE A 84 11.53 -7.31 -4.60
C ILE A 84 12.61 -7.80 -3.64
N THR A 85 12.77 -7.11 -2.51
CA THR A 85 13.71 -7.51 -1.45
C THR A 85 13.02 -8.45 -0.47
N ASN A 86 13.80 -9.30 0.21
CA ASN A 86 13.27 -10.01 1.36
C ASN A 86 12.80 -9.02 2.42
N GLY A 87 11.76 -9.42 3.16
CA GLY A 87 11.27 -8.74 4.34
C GLY A 87 11.20 -9.71 5.50
N ARG A 88 11.24 -9.16 6.72
CA ARG A 88 10.94 -9.91 7.94
C ARG A 88 9.45 -9.83 8.30
N TYR A 89 8.84 -8.68 8.02
CA TYR A 89 7.48 -8.34 8.46
C TYR A 89 6.51 -8.13 7.30
N ASP A 90 7.02 -7.90 6.09
CA ASP A 90 6.20 -7.88 4.88
C ASP A 90 6.67 -8.94 3.89
N SER A 91 5.71 -9.40 3.10
CA SER A 91 5.89 -10.43 2.08
C SER A 91 5.11 -10.08 0.81
N ALA A 92 5.35 -8.90 0.23
CA ALA A 92 4.65 -8.48 -0.98
C ALA A 92 4.82 -9.50 -2.14
N GLU A 93 5.89 -10.30 -2.14
CA GLU A 93 6.11 -11.41 -3.08
C GLU A 93 5.00 -12.46 -3.04
N LYS A 94 4.44 -12.74 -1.85
CA LYS A 94 3.31 -13.69 -1.72
C LYS A 94 2.02 -13.14 -2.30
N VAL A 95 1.83 -11.81 -2.24
CA VAL A 95 0.71 -11.15 -2.92
C VAL A 95 0.89 -11.32 -4.43
N LEU A 96 2.09 -11.04 -4.95
CA LEU A 96 2.42 -11.19 -6.37
C LEU A 96 2.27 -12.63 -6.87
N ASP A 97 2.70 -13.61 -6.09
CA ASP A 97 2.51 -15.05 -6.37
C ASP A 97 1.01 -15.39 -6.49
N ALA A 98 0.20 -14.97 -5.50
CA ALA A 98 -1.24 -15.23 -5.48
C ALA A 98 -1.98 -14.57 -6.66
N VAL A 99 -1.50 -13.43 -7.16
CA VAL A 99 -2.07 -12.74 -8.33
C VAL A 99 -1.37 -13.08 -9.65
N GLY A 100 -0.44 -14.04 -9.65
CA GLY A 100 0.28 -14.49 -10.84
C GLY A 100 1.11 -13.40 -11.52
N THR A 101 1.55 -12.38 -10.79
CA THR A 101 2.45 -11.34 -11.32
C THR A 101 3.89 -11.77 -11.14
N LEU A 102 4.66 -11.79 -12.23
CA LEU A 102 6.06 -12.21 -12.20
C LEU A 102 6.95 -11.12 -11.58
N TYR A 103 7.95 -11.56 -10.81
CA TYR A 103 8.95 -10.70 -10.18
C TYR A 103 10.30 -11.43 -10.06
N THR A 104 11.34 -10.66 -9.74
CA THR A 104 12.66 -11.16 -9.39
C THR A 104 13.00 -10.85 -7.93
N MET A 105 13.20 -11.89 -7.12
CA MET A 105 13.74 -11.77 -5.75
C MET A 105 15.18 -11.28 -5.76
N VAL A 106 15.48 -10.29 -4.93
CA VAL A 106 16.82 -9.72 -4.74
C VAL A 106 17.55 -10.49 -3.63
N ASN A 107 18.12 -11.65 -3.99
CA ASN A 107 18.87 -12.50 -3.06
C ASN A 107 20.40 -12.34 -3.18
N ARG A 108 20.84 -11.54 -4.15
CA ARG A 108 22.26 -11.24 -4.43
C ARG A 108 22.36 -9.82 -4.97
N SER A 109 23.60 -9.34 -5.10
CA SER A 109 23.90 -8.06 -5.73
C SER A 109 23.29 -7.99 -7.14
N ILE A 110 22.55 -6.92 -7.44
CA ILE A 110 21.90 -6.71 -8.74
C ILE A 110 22.07 -5.26 -9.20
N ASP A 111 22.29 -5.07 -10.50
CA ASP A 111 22.29 -3.76 -11.14
C ASP A 111 20.86 -3.32 -11.48
N LEU A 112 20.52 -2.10 -11.09
CA LEU A 112 19.20 -1.53 -11.33
C LEU A 112 19.06 -0.99 -12.77
N ASN A 113 17.85 -1.06 -13.32
CA ASN A 113 17.46 -0.43 -14.57
C ASN A 113 16.30 0.53 -14.32
N PRO A 114 16.38 1.83 -14.66
CA PRO A 114 15.32 2.82 -14.39
C PRO A 114 13.94 2.50 -14.95
N ASN A 115 13.80 1.53 -15.87
CA ASN A 115 12.50 1.05 -16.34
C ASN A 115 11.80 0.08 -15.37
N GLN A 116 12.43 -0.27 -14.25
CA GLN A 116 11.91 -1.21 -13.26
C GLN A 116 11.13 -0.53 -12.12
N ILE A 117 10.46 -1.38 -11.35
CA ILE A 117 9.90 -1.10 -10.03
C ILE A 117 10.73 -1.88 -9.02
N VAL A 118 11.12 -1.23 -7.93
CA VAL A 118 11.76 -1.87 -6.77
C VAL A 118 10.81 -1.80 -5.59
N LEU A 119 10.38 -2.96 -5.10
CA LEU A 119 9.63 -3.15 -3.86
C LEU A 119 10.61 -3.51 -2.73
N VAL A 120 10.72 -2.66 -1.72
CA VAL A 120 11.49 -2.95 -0.52
C VAL A 120 10.55 -3.29 0.62
N ASN A 121 10.47 -4.59 0.94
CA ASN A 121 9.69 -5.09 2.06
C ASN A 121 10.29 -4.62 3.40
N CYS A 122 9.42 -4.48 4.41
CA CYS A 122 9.79 -4.16 5.78
C CYS A 122 10.74 -5.24 6.38
N PRO A 123 11.87 -4.87 7.03
CA PRO A 123 12.21 -3.52 7.49
C PRO A 123 13.15 -2.73 6.56
N GLY A 124 13.44 -3.22 5.36
CA GLY A 124 14.27 -2.53 4.37
C GLY A 124 15.76 -2.42 4.71
N ASN A 125 16.32 -3.45 5.35
CA ASN A 125 17.74 -3.52 5.69
C ASN A 125 18.51 -4.61 4.92
N GLU A 126 17.82 -5.47 4.17
CA GLU A 126 18.40 -6.61 3.46
C GLU A 126 18.26 -6.47 1.94
N PHE A 127 19.13 -5.66 1.35
CA PHE A 127 19.26 -5.58 -0.11
C PHE A 127 20.69 -5.25 -0.53
N ARG A 128 21.00 -5.59 -1.79
CA ARG A 128 22.29 -5.30 -2.43
C ARG A 128 22.02 -4.78 -3.83
N PHE A 129 21.89 -3.47 -3.92
CA PHE A 129 21.62 -2.78 -5.19
C PHE A 129 22.84 -2.03 -5.67
N ASN A 130 23.10 -2.07 -6.97
CA ASN A 130 24.09 -1.26 -7.63
C ASN A 130 23.42 -0.42 -8.72
N TYR A 131 23.88 0.82 -8.85
CA TYR A 131 23.45 1.66 -9.97
C TYR A 131 24.45 2.78 -10.19
N LYS A 132 24.98 2.89 -11.42
CA LYS A 132 25.96 3.93 -11.82
C LYS A 132 27.12 4.10 -10.82
N GLY A 133 27.68 2.98 -10.35
CA GLY A 133 28.80 2.97 -9.41
C GLY A 133 28.44 3.32 -7.95
N ARG A 134 27.16 3.57 -7.65
CA ARG A 134 26.64 3.73 -6.28
C ARG A 134 26.07 2.41 -5.79
N SER A 135 25.94 2.28 -4.46
CA SER A 135 25.43 1.08 -3.82
C SER A 135 24.24 1.37 -2.89
N ASN A 136 23.38 0.37 -2.71
CA ASN A 136 22.29 0.33 -1.74
C ASN A 136 21.38 1.57 -1.80
N VAL A 137 21.26 2.33 -0.71
CA VAL A 137 20.37 3.49 -0.63
C VAL A 137 20.76 4.58 -1.64
N GLU A 138 22.05 4.78 -1.88
CA GLU A 138 22.52 5.73 -2.90
C GLU A 138 22.21 5.24 -4.32
N ALA A 139 22.33 3.92 -4.55
CA ALA A 139 21.92 3.30 -5.81
C ALA A 139 20.41 3.51 -6.04
N LEU A 140 19.58 3.23 -5.04
CA LEU A 140 18.13 3.43 -5.09
C LEU A 140 17.77 4.88 -5.39
N ARG A 141 18.39 5.84 -4.69
CA ARG A 141 18.15 7.26 -4.94
C ARG A 141 18.41 7.62 -6.41
N SER A 142 19.55 7.19 -6.93
CA SER A 142 20.00 7.46 -8.31
C SER A 142 19.11 6.78 -9.35
N PHE A 143 18.73 5.54 -9.09
CA PHE A 143 17.77 4.79 -9.91
C PHE A 143 16.43 5.51 -10.00
N VAL A 144 15.90 6.04 -8.89
CA VAL A 144 14.66 6.82 -8.89
C VAL A 144 14.87 8.15 -9.62
N GLU A 145 15.97 8.87 -9.37
CA GLU A 145 16.29 10.12 -10.10
C GLU A 145 16.22 9.94 -11.63
N ASP A 146 16.62 8.77 -12.13
CA ASP A 146 16.64 8.42 -13.56
C ASP A 146 15.34 7.79 -14.11
N GLY A 147 14.28 7.67 -13.29
CA GLY A 147 12.96 7.19 -13.76
C GLY A 147 12.44 5.94 -13.06
N GLY A 148 13.24 5.32 -12.20
CA GLY A 148 12.86 4.15 -11.41
C GLY A 148 11.67 4.42 -10.48
N PHE A 149 10.85 3.40 -10.24
CA PHE A 149 9.81 3.46 -9.21
C PHE A 149 10.29 2.69 -7.99
N LEU A 150 10.28 3.34 -6.83
CA LEU A 150 10.57 2.72 -5.55
C LEU A 150 9.30 2.64 -4.71
N VAL A 151 8.97 1.46 -4.23
CA VAL A 151 7.86 1.22 -3.29
C VAL A 151 8.45 0.65 -2.01
N THR A 152 8.12 1.24 -0.86
CA THR A 152 8.63 0.78 0.44
C THR A 152 7.52 0.62 1.46
N THR A 153 7.68 -0.33 2.38
CA THR A 153 6.71 -0.57 3.46
C THR A 153 7.27 -0.35 4.85
N ASP A 154 6.45 0.28 5.67
CA ASP A 154 6.61 0.46 7.11
C ASP A 154 8.01 0.93 7.56
N TRP A 155 8.80 0.09 8.25
CA TRP A 155 10.10 0.51 8.79
C TRP A 155 11.15 0.82 7.72
N ALA A 156 10.89 0.45 6.46
CA ALA A 156 11.65 0.95 5.32
C ALA A 156 11.62 2.49 5.22
N LEU A 157 10.67 3.16 5.88
CA LEU A 157 10.67 4.60 6.11
C LEU A 157 12.00 5.07 6.73
N GLN A 158 12.46 4.41 7.78
CA GLN A 158 13.66 4.81 8.50
C GLN A 158 14.93 4.30 7.81
N SER A 159 14.94 3.04 7.37
CA SER A 159 16.12 2.39 6.80
C SER A 159 16.42 2.80 5.35
N VAL A 160 15.42 3.22 4.58
CA VAL A 160 15.54 3.60 3.17
C VAL A 160 15.16 5.06 2.95
N ILE A 161 13.92 5.44 3.28
CA ILE A 161 13.39 6.75 2.88
C ILE A 161 14.13 7.89 3.57
N MET A 162 14.25 7.87 4.88
CA MET A 162 14.92 8.93 5.65
C MET A 162 16.43 9.02 5.34
N ARG A 163 17.04 7.96 4.82
CA ARG A 163 18.47 7.94 4.46
C ARG A 163 18.74 8.36 3.02
N GLY A 164 17.88 7.97 2.07
CA GLY A 164 18.07 8.23 0.64
C GLY A 164 17.29 9.41 0.09
N PHE A 165 16.20 9.77 0.76
CA PHE A 165 15.20 10.73 0.29
C PHE A 165 14.83 11.71 1.42
N GLU A 166 15.86 12.23 2.09
CA GLU A 166 15.73 13.11 3.23
C GLU A 166 14.82 14.32 2.92
N GLY A 167 13.93 14.62 3.87
CA GLY A 167 13.12 15.84 3.86
C GLY A 167 11.76 15.72 3.17
N TYR A 168 11.43 14.61 2.49
CA TYR A 168 10.06 14.42 1.97
C TYR A 168 9.08 14.00 3.06
N ILE A 169 9.42 12.92 3.76
CA ILE A 169 8.65 12.35 4.86
C ILE A 169 9.59 11.83 5.95
N LYS A 170 9.06 11.64 7.15
CA LYS A 170 9.75 11.03 8.29
C LYS A 170 8.80 10.21 9.15
N ARG A 171 9.36 9.40 10.05
CA ARG A 171 8.57 8.71 11.08
C ARG A 171 7.75 9.71 11.91
N GLY A 172 6.49 9.36 12.11
CA GLY A 172 5.55 10.06 12.95
C GLY A 172 5.93 10.02 14.42
N SER A 173 5.12 10.68 15.25
CA SER A 173 5.44 10.85 16.67
C SER A 173 5.08 9.67 17.57
N ARG A 174 4.25 8.75 17.08
CA ARG A 174 3.73 7.60 17.82
C ARG A 174 3.68 6.41 16.90
N ASP A 175 4.03 5.25 17.41
CA ASP A 175 3.82 4.02 16.67
C ASP A 175 2.36 3.57 16.78
N THR A 176 1.94 2.73 15.85
CA THR A 176 0.58 2.18 15.84
C THR A 176 0.45 1.04 16.84
N SER A 177 -0.77 0.81 17.33
CA SER A 177 -1.15 -0.49 17.90
C SER A 177 -1.73 -1.37 16.78
N ASN A 178 -1.95 -2.65 17.06
CA ASN A 178 -2.75 -3.53 16.21
C ASN A 178 -4.16 -2.93 15.97
N ASP A 179 -4.37 -2.26 14.84
CA ASP A 179 -5.55 -1.43 14.54
C ASP A 179 -6.14 -1.77 13.14
N LEU A 180 -7.45 -1.60 12.93
CA LEU A 180 -8.04 -1.48 11.59
C LEU A 180 -8.60 -0.08 11.51
N VAL A 181 -8.10 0.70 10.57
CA VAL A 181 -8.54 2.08 10.37
C VAL A 181 -9.33 2.22 9.07
N GLU A 182 -10.38 3.04 9.09
CA GLU A 182 -11.10 3.41 7.87
C GLU A 182 -10.19 4.30 7.00
N VAL A 183 -10.14 4.02 5.70
CA VAL A 183 -9.35 4.76 4.73
C VAL A 183 -10.18 5.88 4.10
N ASP A 184 -9.72 7.11 4.29
CA ASP A 184 -10.15 8.28 3.54
C ASP A 184 -9.37 8.35 2.22
N LEU A 185 -10.09 8.33 1.10
CA LEU A 185 -9.51 8.50 -0.22
C LEU A 185 -9.33 9.99 -0.51
N VAL A 186 -8.19 10.53 -0.09
CA VAL A 186 -7.89 11.97 -0.18
C VAL A 186 -7.61 12.41 -1.63
N ALA A 187 -7.14 11.48 -2.47
CA ALA A 187 -6.89 11.71 -3.89
C ALA A 187 -7.94 11.01 -4.76
N GLU A 188 -9.22 11.32 -4.55
CA GLU A 188 -10.33 10.86 -5.39
C GLU A 188 -10.11 11.34 -6.84
N GLY A 189 -9.81 10.41 -7.75
CA GLY A 189 -9.43 10.68 -9.15
C GLY A 189 -7.95 10.46 -9.50
N SER A 190 -7.09 10.19 -8.51
CA SER A 190 -5.72 9.76 -8.79
C SER A 190 -5.70 8.38 -9.45
N PRO A 191 -4.90 8.16 -10.51
CA PRO A 191 -4.79 6.84 -11.12
C PRO A 191 -4.13 5.82 -10.18
N TYR A 192 -3.50 6.26 -9.09
CA TYR A 192 -2.98 5.39 -8.02
C TYR A 192 -4.08 4.82 -7.12
N THR A 193 -5.24 5.49 -7.02
CA THR A 193 -6.36 5.11 -6.14
C THR A 193 -7.60 4.68 -6.92
N LYS A 194 -7.53 4.63 -8.26
CA LYS A 194 -8.61 4.18 -9.14
C LYS A 194 -9.09 2.79 -8.72
N GLY A 195 -10.39 2.64 -8.49
CA GLY A 195 -11.01 1.39 -8.08
C GLY A 195 -10.93 1.09 -6.58
N LEU A 196 -10.19 1.88 -5.79
CA LEU A 196 -10.20 1.77 -4.33
C LEU A 196 -11.38 2.52 -3.69
N GLY A 197 -12.14 3.28 -4.47
CA GLY A 197 -13.26 4.10 -4.00
C GLY A 197 -14.39 4.21 -4.98
N GLY A 198 -15.57 4.51 -4.44
CA GLY A 198 -16.82 4.69 -5.17
C GLY A 198 -18.02 4.14 -4.38
N GLY A 199 -19.20 4.73 -4.60
CA GLY A 199 -20.44 4.25 -3.97
C GLY A 199 -20.41 4.29 -2.44
N SER A 200 -20.72 3.15 -1.81
CA SER A 200 -20.71 2.97 -0.34
C SER A 200 -19.43 2.34 0.20
N LEU A 201 -18.41 2.12 -0.63
CA LEU A 201 -17.15 1.51 -0.21
C LEU A 201 -16.38 2.45 0.73
N ARG A 202 -16.00 1.93 1.89
CA ARG A 202 -15.11 2.57 2.87
C ARG A 202 -14.02 1.58 3.21
N PRO A 203 -12.94 1.53 2.41
CA PRO A 203 -11.92 0.52 2.59
C PRO A 203 -11.29 0.66 3.97
N VAL A 204 -10.78 -0.45 4.49
CA VAL A 204 -10.05 -0.47 5.76
C VAL A 204 -8.60 -0.84 5.49
N TRP A 205 -7.72 -0.36 6.36
CA TRP A 205 -6.30 -0.69 6.33
C TRP A 205 -5.90 -1.23 7.69
N TRP A 206 -5.24 -2.38 7.70
CA TRP A 206 -4.68 -2.94 8.92
C TRP A 206 -3.36 -2.24 9.27
N LEU A 207 -3.21 -1.91 10.54
CA LEU A 207 -2.00 -1.37 11.14
C LEU A 207 -1.46 -2.43 12.10
N GLU A 208 -0.25 -2.92 11.86
CA GLU A 208 0.42 -3.79 12.81
C GLU A 208 0.86 -2.99 14.06
N SER A 209 1.03 -3.66 15.20
CA SER A 209 1.69 -3.06 16.34
C SER A 209 3.11 -2.62 15.96
N SER A 210 3.47 -1.40 16.33
CA SER A 210 4.76 -0.78 16.05
C SER A 210 5.01 -0.35 14.60
N SER A 211 3.98 -0.30 13.73
CA SER A 211 4.13 0.35 12.43
C SER A 211 4.38 1.85 12.58
N TYR A 212 5.03 2.46 11.57
CA TYR A 212 5.48 3.85 11.57
C TYR A 212 4.51 4.74 10.80
N PRO A 213 3.70 5.57 11.49
CA PRO A 213 2.93 6.61 10.84
C PRO A 213 3.82 7.58 10.05
N ILE A 214 3.26 8.16 8.99
CA ILE A 214 4.00 9.01 8.07
C ILE A 214 3.77 10.48 8.40
N LYS A 215 4.84 11.17 8.80
CA LYS A 215 4.83 12.62 8.93
C LYS A 215 5.39 13.26 7.66
N ILE A 216 4.55 14.06 7.00
CA ILE A 216 4.95 14.83 5.81
C ILE A 216 5.79 16.03 6.24
N THR A 217 6.90 16.26 5.54
CA THR A 217 7.78 17.41 5.79
C THR A 217 7.85 18.38 4.62
N ARG A 218 7.59 17.94 3.39
CA ARG A 218 7.45 18.79 2.19
C ARG A 218 6.04 18.72 1.63
N GLU A 219 5.12 19.49 2.23
CA GLU A 219 3.69 19.43 1.90
C GLU A 219 3.37 19.71 0.42
N SER A 220 4.17 20.53 -0.27
CA SER A 220 3.95 20.86 -1.68
C SER A 220 4.50 19.82 -2.66
N GLU A 221 5.29 18.85 -2.19
CA GLU A 221 5.97 17.85 -3.03
C GLU A 221 5.47 16.42 -2.77
N VAL A 222 4.76 16.19 -1.67
CA VAL A 222 4.26 14.88 -1.25
C VAL A 222 2.75 14.82 -1.45
N ASP A 223 2.31 13.91 -2.31
CA ASP A 223 0.90 13.60 -2.49
C ASP A 223 0.48 12.50 -1.52
N ILE A 224 -0.60 12.74 -0.79
CA ILE A 224 -1.26 11.72 0.04
C ILE A 224 -2.18 10.91 -0.87
N LEU A 225 -1.89 9.62 -1.03
CA LEU A 225 -2.71 8.69 -1.82
C LEU A 225 -3.85 8.15 -0.97
N LEU A 226 -3.52 7.62 0.20
CA LEU A 226 -4.46 7.07 1.17
C LEU A 226 -4.23 7.76 2.52
N SER A 227 -5.30 8.13 3.22
CA SER A 227 -5.23 8.70 4.57
C SER A 227 -6.25 8.05 5.47
N SER A 228 -6.19 8.33 6.78
CA SER A 228 -7.24 8.00 7.72
C SER A 228 -7.35 9.07 8.79
N SER A 229 -8.52 9.70 8.85
CA SER A 229 -8.90 10.63 9.92
C SER A 229 -8.88 9.93 11.29
N GLU A 230 -9.09 8.62 11.34
CA GLU A 230 -8.96 7.83 12.56
C GLU A 230 -7.50 7.69 12.99
N MET A 231 -6.61 7.35 12.05
CA MET A 231 -5.17 7.28 12.30
C MET A 231 -4.63 8.64 12.77
N GLY A 232 -5.05 9.74 12.15
CA GLY A 232 -4.70 11.10 12.58
C GLY A 232 -5.14 11.42 14.03
N ARG A 233 -6.29 10.91 14.47
CA ARG A 233 -6.76 11.11 15.86
C ARG A 233 -6.04 10.22 16.87
N LYS A 234 -5.77 8.95 16.51
CA LYS A 234 -5.15 7.96 17.42
C LYS A 234 -3.64 8.13 17.52
N TYR A 235 -2.97 8.37 16.38
CA TYR A 235 -1.53 8.30 16.22
C TYR A 235 -0.89 9.63 15.75
N ASN A 236 -1.66 10.72 15.69
CA ASN A 236 -1.27 12.09 15.28
C ASN A 236 -0.92 12.30 13.80
N ASP A 237 -0.63 11.24 13.06
CA ASP A 237 -0.20 11.31 11.67
C ASP A 237 -1.20 10.48 10.83
N ALA A 238 -1.94 11.16 9.95
CA ALA A 238 -3.05 10.59 9.18
C ALA A 238 -2.70 9.86 7.86
N PRO A 239 -1.58 10.12 7.17
CA PRO A 239 -1.29 9.43 5.90
C PRO A 239 -1.02 7.93 6.10
N ILE A 240 -1.65 7.11 5.25
CA ILE A 240 -1.40 5.67 5.14
C ILE A 240 -0.44 5.39 3.99
N ALA A 241 -0.68 6.00 2.83
CA ALA A 241 0.17 5.87 1.66
C ALA A 241 0.42 7.23 1.04
N VAL A 242 1.68 7.48 0.69
CA VAL A 242 2.12 8.73 0.07
C VAL A 242 2.95 8.45 -1.17
N LYS A 243 3.01 9.41 -2.09
CA LYS A 243 3.98 9.42 -3.17
C LYS A 243 4.67 10.77 -3.28
N PHE A 244 5.89 10.77 -3.77
CA PHE A 244 6.60 11.99 -4.13
C PHE A 244 7.55 11.75 -5.32
N PRO A 245 7.77 12.78 -6.15
CA PRO A 245 8.68 12.70 -7.27
C PRO A 245 10.14 12.86 -6.82
N VAL A 246 11.05 12.17 -7.48
CA VAL A 246 12.50 12.40 -7.35
C VAL A 246 13.09 12.25 -8.74
N GLY A 247 13.59 13.35 -9.31
CA GLY A 247 13.97 13.39 -10.73
C GLY A 247 12.82 12.94 -11.62
N GLN A 248 13.07 11.95 -12.48
CA GLN A 248 12.08 11.39 -13.40
C GLN A 248 11.23 10.28 -12.77
N GLY A 249 11.67 9.69 -11.66
CA GLY A 249 11.01 8.57 -11.01
C GLY A 249 10.04 8.98 -9.91
N ARG A 250 9.58 7.96 -9.17
CA ARG A 250 8.61 8.11 -8.09
C ARG A 250 8.99 7.24 -6.91
N VAL A 251 8.78 7.78 -5.71
CA VAL A 251 8.78 7.00 -4.48
C VAL A 251 7.35 6.89 -3.99
N VAL A 252 6.93 5.69 -3.64
CA VAL A 252 5.67 5.38 -2.95
C VAL A 252 6.04 4.74 -1.62
N HIS A 253 5.46 5.23 -0.53
CA HIS A 253 5.66 4.65 0.79
C HIS A 253 4.33 4.40 1.46
N VAL A 254 4.23 3.26 2.15
CA VAL A 254 3.00 2.78 2.80
C VAL A 254 3.30 2.42 4.25
N THR A 255 2.45 2.87 5.18
CA THR A 255 2.46 2.42 6.58
C THR A 255 1.90 1.00 6.68
N SER A 256 2.53 0.15 7.50
CA SER A 256 2.24 -1.29 7.59
C SER A 256 2.49 -2.03 6.26
N HIS A 257 1.80 -3.15 6.03
CA HIS A 257 2.27 -4.22 5.13
C HIS A 257 1.30 -4.53 3.99
N PHE A 258 1.81 -4.98 2.85
CA PHE A 258 0.94 -5.40 1.74
C PHE A 258 0.35 -6.78 1.97
N PHE A 259 1.13 -7.73 2.48
CA PHE A 259 0.70 -9.13 2.62
C PHE A 259 -0.05 -9.40 3.92
N LEU A 260 0.52 -8.98 5.05
CA LEU A 260 -0.12 -9.13 6.36
C LEU A 260 -1.31 -8.17 6.39
N GLN A 261 -2.50 -8.72 6.27
CA GLN A 261 -3.78 -8.00 6.29
C GLN A 261 -4.76 -8.80 7.15
N GLN A 262 -5.80 -8.12 7.64
CA GLN A 262 -6.74 -8.72 8.58
C GLN A 262 -7.94 -9.35 7.86
N LEU A 263 -8.34 -10.54 8.32
CA LEU A 263 -9.49 -11.28 7.79
C LEU A 263 -10.83 -10.73 8.28
N HIS A 264 -10.80 -10.05 9.43
CA HIS A 264 -11.95 -9.47 10.08
C HIS A 264 -12.30 -8.12 9.49
N THR A 265 -13.60 -7.84 9.42
CA THR A 265 -14.10 -6.49 9.17
C THR A 265 -13.95 -5.60 10.40
N LYS A 266 -13.83 -4.30 10.16
CA LYS A 266 -13.94 -3.24 11.17
C LYS A 266 -15.36 -3.09 11.74
N TYR A 267 -16.41 -3.30 10.95
CA TYR A 267 -17.79 -2.99 11.33
C TYR A 267 -18.60 -4.25 11.63
N GLU A 268 -19.27 -4.28 12.77
CA GLU A 268 -20.13 -5.40 13.18
C GLU A 268 -21.22 -5.73 12.15
N ALA A 269 -21.80 -4.70 11.50
CA ALA A 269 -22.79 -4.88 10.44
C ALA A 269 -22.25 -5.57 9.17
N GLN A 270 -20.93 -5.75 9.06
CA GLN A 270 -20.29 -6.51 7.98
C GLN A 270 -19.79 -7.89 8.46
N ALA A 271 -19.88 -8.21 9.76
CA ALA A 271 -19.28 -9.43 10.31
C ALA A 271 -19.95 -10.72 9.81
N GLN A 272 -21.20 -10.63 9.34
CA GLN A 272 -21.94 -11.74 8.73
C GLN A 272 -22.01 -11.64 7.20
N LYS A 273 -21.32 -10.66 6.60
CA LYS A 273 -21.26 -10.49 5.14
C LYS A 273 -20.12 -11.32 4.56
N THR A 274 -20.27 -11.67 3.29
CA THR A 274 -19.32 -12.51 2.55
C THR A 274 -18.51 -11.70 1.54
N GLY A 275 -17.52 -12.32 0.92
CA GLY A 275 -16.84 -11.78 -0.24
C GLY A 275 -17.81 -11.49 -1.41
N LEU A 276 -18.88 -12.29 -1.55
CA LEU A 276 -19.92 -12.05 -2.55
C LEU A 276 -20.66 -10.74 -2.28
N ASP A 277 -20.98 -10.44 -1.02
CA ASP A 277 -21.56 -9.15 -0.63
C ASP A 277 -20.61 -7.99 -0.95
N PHE A 278 -19.30 -8.16 -0.72
CA PHE A 278 -18.30 -7.15 -1.07
C PHE A 278 -18.29 -6.86 -2.58
N ALA A 279 -18.10 -7.90 -3.39
CA ALA A 279 -18.04 -7.77 -4.85
C ALA A 279 -19.31 -7.12 -5.42
N THR A 280 -20.49 -7.55 -4.99
CA THR A 280 -21.76 -7.11 -5.58
C THR A 280 -22.24 -5.77 -5.01
N LYS A 281 -22.31 -5.64 -3.68
CA LYS A 281 -22.96 -4.49 -3.03
C LYS A 281 -22.02 -3.30 -2.84
N PHE A 282 -20.70 -3.54 -2.77
CA PHE A 282 -19.72 -2.49 -2.51
C PHE A 282 -18.90 -2.13 -3.74
N LEU A 283 -18.53 -3.10 -4.57
CA LEU A 283 -17.86 -2.83 -5.86
C LEU A 283 -18.82 -2.68 -7.04
N GLY A 284 -20.10 -3.06 -6.88
CA GLY A 284 -21.10 -2.94 -7.94
C GLY A 284 -20.96 -3.98 -9.05
N MET A 285 -20.26 -5.10 -8.79
CA MET A 285 -20.18 -6.21 -9.74
C MET A 285 -21.56 -6.84 -9.95
N ALA A 286 -21.88 -7.24 -11.18
CA ALA A 286 -23.12 -7.94 -11.46
C ALA A 286 -23.16 -9.28 -10.72
N GLN A 287 -24.34 -9.68 -10.23
CA GLN A 287 -24.52 -10.86 -9.40
C GLN A 287 -24.03 -12.14 -10.09
N ASP A 288 -24.39 -12.32 -11.37
CA ASP A 288 -24.00 -13.45 -12.21
C ASP A 288 -22.49 -13.53 -12.41
N GLN A 289 -21.84 -12.39 -12.63
CA GLN A 289 -20.38 -12.30 -12.73
C GLN A 289 -19.70 -12.70 -11.41
N ALA A 290 -20.21 -12.19 -10.27
CA ALA A 290 -19.64 -12.50 -8.96
C ALA A 290 -19.85 -13.97 -8.56
N GLU A 291 -21.00 -14.55 -8.87
CA GLU A 291 -21.28 -15.97 -8.64
C GLU A 291 -20.37 -16.87 -9.50
N ALA A 292 -20.06 -16.46 -10.74
CA ALA A 292 -19.17 -17.21 -11.63
C ALA A 292 -17.72 -17.28 -11.12
N ILE A 293 -17.27 -16.36 -10.26
CA ILE A 293 -15.94 -16.41 -9.61
C ILE A 293 -15.83 -17.61 -8.66
N GLY A 294 -16.96 -18.01 -8.06
CA GLY A 294 -17.05 -19.12 -7.11
C GLY A 294 -16.35 -18.84 -5.77
N GLU A 295 -16.88 -19.44 -4.70
CA GLU A 295 -16.34 -19.42 -3.33
C GLU A 295 -16.36 -18.04 -2.62
N LEU A 296 -16.79 -16.96 -3.29
CA LEU A 296 -16.91 -15.65 -2.67
C LEU A 296 -17.95 -15.63 -1.53
N ASP A 297 -18.98 -16.48 -1.63
CA ASP A 297 -20.00 -16.72 -0.61
C ASP A 297 -19.45 -17.43 0.64
N ASN A 298 -18.35 -18.18 0.48
CA ASN A 298 -17.65 -18.85 1.58
C ASN A 298 -16.47 -18.05 2.12
N MET A 299 -16.21 -16.85 1.59
CA MET A 299 -15.11 -15.98 2.02
C MET A 299 -15.60 -14.88 2.96
N ALA A 300 -14.83 -14.53 3.97
CA ALA A 300 -15.14 -13.39 4.83
C ALA A 300 -15.06 -12.06 4.04
N PHE A 301 -16.02 -11.16 4.28
CA PHE A 301 -16.03 -9.82 3.70
C PHE A 301 -14.69 -9.09 3.90
N GLY A 302 -14.18 -9.07 5.14
CA GLY A 302 -12.95 -8.35 5.49
C GLY A 302 -11.70 -8.92 4.82
N ALA A 303 -11.66 -10.24 4.60
CA ALA A 303 -10.57 -10.89 3.88
C ALA A 303 -10.50 -10.42 2.42
N LEU A 304 -11.64 -10.44 1.71
CA LEU A 304 -11.68 -9.99 0.32
C LEU A 304 -11.46 -8.46 0.19
N GLU A 305 -12.03 -7.66 1.09
CA GLU A 305 -11.86 -6.20 1.11
C GLU A 305 -10.38 -5.81 1.29
N SER A 306 -9.70 -6.40 2.27
CA SER A 306 -8.30 -6.10 2.53
C SER A 306 -7.40 -6.58 1.39
N ALA A 307 -7.63 -7.79 0.88
CA ALA A 307 -6.88 -8.34 -0.24
C ALA A 307 -7.06 -7.49 -1.52
N TYR A 308 -8.31 -7.13 -1.84
CA TYR A 308 -8.63 -6.27 -2.98
C TYR A 308 -7.95 -4.91 -2.86
N THR A 309 -7.99 -4.29 -1.69
CA THR A 309 -7.38 -2.97 -1.46
C THR A 309 -5.86 -3.01 -1.71
N SER A 310 -5.16 -4.01 -1.16
CA SER A 310 -3.72 -4.20 -1.38
C SER A 310 -3.39 -4.47 -2.85
N VAL A 311 -4.06 -5.44 -3.48
CA VAL A 311 -3.78 -5.86 -4.87
C VAL A 311 -4.07 -4.73 -5.84
N ARG A 312 -5.23 -4.07 -5.70
CA ARG A 312 -5.62 -2.97 -6.56
C ARG A 312 -4.67 -1.78 -6.43
N PHE A 313 -4.25 -1.44 -5.22
CA PHE A 313 -3.29 -0.34 -5.00
C PHE A 313 -1.95 -0.65 -5.66
N MET A 314 -1.44 -1.87 -5.49
CA MET A 314 -0.18 -2.32 -6.09
C MET A 314 -0.24 -2.31 -7.63
N HIS A 315 -1.31 -2.85 -8.22
CA HIS A 315 -1.52 -2.82 -9.67
C HIS A 315 -1.60 -1.40 -10.24
N ASN A 316 -2.23 -0.47 -9.51
CA ASN A 316 -2.29 0.93 -9.92
C ASN A 316 -0.89 1.57 -10.00
N ILE A 317 0.04 1.20 -9.11
CA ILE A 317 1.44 1.62 -9.16
C ILE A 317 2.12 1.05 -10.41
N PHE A 318 1.89 -0.23 -10.72
CA PHE A 318 2.46 -0.91 -11.88
C PHE A 318 2.01 -0.27 -13.19
N LEU A 319 0.71 -0.02 -13.32
CA LEU A 319 0.13 0.72 -14.45
C LEU A 319 0.78 2.09 -14.64
N GLN A 320 1.07 2.81 -13.55
CA GLN A 320 1.72 4.12 -13.65
C GLN A 320 3.17 3.99 -14.15
N LYS A 321 3.89 2.95 -13.74
CA LYS A 321 5.23 2.71 -14.26
C LYS A 321 5.20 2.38 -15.76
N LEU A 322 4.31 1.49 -16.17
CA LEU A 322 4.16 1.07 -17.56
C LEU A 322 3.80 2.25 -18.47
N ARG A 323 2.85 3.09 -18.04
CA ARG A 323 2.50 4.34 -18.75
C ARG A 323 3.69 5.27 -18.89
N ALA A 324 4.47 5.45 -17.81
CA ALA A 324 5.68 6.26 -17.85
C ALA A 324 6.74 5.68 -18.82
N ARG A 325 6.90 4.35 -18.84
CA ARG A 325 7.81 3.62 -19.76
C ARG A 325 7.43 3.81 -21.22
N GLU A 326 6.13 3.80 -21.53
CA GLU A 326 5.60 3.95 -22.90
C GLU A 326 5.42 5.41 -23.32
N GLY A 327 5.79 6.37 -22.48
CA GLY A 327 5.61 7.80 -22.76
C GLY A 327 4.14 8.23 -22.86
N ILE A 328 3.23 7.45 -22.27
CA ILE A 328 1.80 7.72 -22.30
C ILE A 328 1.51 8.82 -21.26
N ASP A 329 1.23 10.03 -21.74
CA ASP A 329 0.76 11.13 -20.89
C ASP A 329 -0.62 10.77 -20.31
N GLN A 330 -0.74 10.78 -18.98
CA GLN A 330 -2.00 10.56 -18.26
C GLN A 330 -3.12 11.48 -18.77
N ARG A 331 -2.80 12.72 -19.17
CA ARG A 331 -3.77 13.68 -19.71
C ARG A 331 -4.43 13.22 -21.01
N LEU A 332 -3.74 12.41 -21.81
CA LEU A 332 -4.25 11.89 -23.10
C LEU A 332 -5.21 10.71 -22.91
N LEU A 333 -5.06 9.94 -21.82
CA LEU A 333 -5.97 8.87 -21.46
C LEU A 333 -7.26 9.42 -20.81
N ASP A 334 -7.12 10.41 -19.94
CA ASP A 334 -8.26 11.09 -19.30
C ASP A 334 -9.18 11.79 -20.33
N ALA A 335 -8.61 12.32 -21.42
CA ALA A 335 -9.37 12.96 -22.49
C ALA A 335 -10.21 12.00 -23.37
N ARG A 336 -9.88 10.70 -23.39
CA ARG A 336 -10.58 9.68 -24.20
C ARG A 336 -11.62 8.89 -23.39
N ALA A 337 -11.68 9.08 -22.07
CA ALA A 337 -12.56 8.37 -21.16
C ALA A 337 -13.71 9.25 -20.59
N MET A 338 -14.54 9.85 -21.49
CA MET A 338 -15.88 10.43 -21.23
C MET A 338 -16.05 11.52 -20.11
N PRO A 339 -17.13 12.33 -20.15
CA PRO A 339 -17.23 13.61 -19.45
C PRO A 339 -17.61 13.47 -17.97
N LEU A 340 -17.21 14.49 -17.20
CA LEU A 340 -17.48 14.75 -15.78
C LEU A 340 -16.65 13.93 -14.79
N ILE A 341 -15.55 14.51 -14.33
CA ILE A 341 -15.38 15.01 -12.95
C ILE A 341 -14.14 15.90 -12.97
N GLY A 342 -14.31 17.10 -12.41
CA GLY A 342 -13.37 18.21 -12.55
C GLY A 342 -11.98 17.92 -12.00
N ALA A 343 -11.00 18.52 -12.67
CA ALA A 343 -9.63 18.67 -12.20
C ALA A 343 -9.61 19.13 -10.73
N ALA A 344 -9.27 18.22 -9.82
CA ALA A 344 -8.93 18.54 -8.45
C ALA A 344 -7.42 18.35 -8.29
N THR A 345 -6.71 19.47 -8.27
CA THR A 345 -5.32 19.58 -7.81
C THR A 345 -5.18 19.00 -6.40
N ALA A 346 -4.00 18.45 -6.11
CA ALA A 346 -3.60 17.92 -4.79
C ALA A 346 -4.11 18.80 -3.63
N ARG A 347 -4.75 18.17 -2.64
CA ARG A 347 -5.27 18.86 -1.46
C ARG A 347 -4.21 18.88 -0.36
N THR A 348 -3.89 20.07 0.14
CA THR A 348 -3.05 20.29 1.33
C THR A 348 -3.68 19.67 2.57
N VAL A 349 -2.85 19.30 3.56
CA VAL A 349 -3.23 18.73 4.88
C VAL A 349 -4.41 19.46 5.55
N ASN A 350 -4.53 20.77 5.34
CA ASN A 350 -5.61 21.62 5.88
C ASN A 350 -7.00 21.40 5.25
N GLN A 351 -7.13 20.54 4.24
CA GLN A 351 -8.40 20.23 3.55
C GLN A 351 -8.92 18.81 3.83
N LEU A 352 -8.29 18.08 4.76
CA LEU A 352 -8.84 16.83 5.27
C LEU A 352 -10.21 17.11 5.94
N PRO A 353 -11.23 16.26 5.74
CA PRO A 353 -12.55 16.48 6.32
C PRO A 353 -12.47 16.57 7.85
N ASP A 354 -13.06 17.61 8.44
CA ASP A 354 -13.19 17.71 9.89
C ASP A 354 -14.09 16.55 10.38
N GLY A 355 -13.51 15.63 11.17
CA GLY A 355 -14.06 14.32 11.54
C GLY A 355 -15.34 14.35 12.40
N ARG A 356 -16.01 15.50 12.51
CA ARG A 356 -17.18 15.71 13.38
C ARG A 356 -18.53 15.51 12.71
N LYS A 357 -18.66 15.42 11.37
CA LYS A 357 -19.97 15.62 10.71
C LYS A 357 -20.62 14.45 9.93
N LYS A 358 -20.04 13.25 9.85
CA LYS A 358 -20.63 12.16 9.01
C LYS A 358 -21.13 10.90 9.72
N SER A 359 -21.08 10.80 11.06
CA SER A 359 -21.52 9.58 11.76
C SER A 359 -23.02 9.47 12.05
N GLN A 360 -23.85 10.49 11.76
CA GLN A 360 -25.26 10.49 12.18
C GLN A 360 -26.30 10.05 11.13
N ARG A 361 -25.92 9.76 9.87
CA ARG A 361 -26.93 9.58 8.79
C ARG A 361 -27.22 8.16 8.32
N LEU A 362 -26.69 7.11 8.95
CA LEU A 362 -26.94 5.72 8.53
C LEU A 362 -27.63 4.83 9.58
N LEU A 363 -28.29 5.42 10.59
CA LEU A 363 -29.10 4.67 11.57
C LEU A 363 -30.61 4.66 11.28
N LYS A 364 -31.06 5.10 10.11
CA LYS A 364 -32.46 4.95 9.68
C LYS A 364 -32.51 4.72 8.17
N GLY A 365 -32.81 3.49 7.78
CA GLY A 365 -32.98 3.03 6.41
C GLY A 365 -33.10 1.52 6.40
#